data_AF-A0A7C2KDV1-F1
#
_entry.id   AF-A0A7C2KDV1-F1
#
_cell.length_a   1.000
_cell.length_b   1.000
_cell.length_c   1.000
_cell.angle_alpha   90.00
_cell.angle_beta   90.00
_cell.angle_gamma   90.00
#
_symmetry.space_group_name_H-M   'P 1'
#
loop_
_entity.id
_entity.type
_entity.pdbx_description
1 polymer ?
#
loop_
_entity_poly.entity_id
_entity_poly.type
_entity_poly.pdbx_seq_one_letter_code
_entity_poly.pdbx_strand_id
1 'polypeptide(L)' 'HYRVIRMSDKAKRIITELFRVYEKQPTQLPDGVRRRIDRDGLKRVICDYIASMTDRFALNEYRKLFDPMEKV' A
#
# COMPACT_ATOMS: atom_id res chain seq x y z
N HIS A 1 -6.61 3.68 -25.38
CA HIS A 1 -7.93 3.05 -25.19
C HIS A 1 -8.46 3.39 -23.79
N TYR A 2 -9.65 3.97 -23.64
CA TYR A 2 -10.12 4.59 -22.39
C TYR A 2 -10.14 3.64 -21.17
N ARG A 3 -10.39 2.34 -21.40
CA ARG A 3 -10.39 1.32 -20.34
C ARG A 3 -9.03 1.18 -19.66
N VAL A 4 -7.95 1.24 -20.44
CA VAL A 4 -6.58 1.14 -19.95
C VAL A 4 -6.24 2.36 -19.10
N ILE A 5 -6.58 3.56 -19.56
CA ILE A 5 -6.34 4.81 -18.82
C ILE A 5 -7.05 4.77 -17.46
N ARG A 6 -8.34 4.41 -17.44
CA ARG A 6 -9.11 4.29 -16.18
C ARG A 6 -8.51 3.26 -15.22
N MET A 7 -7.97 2.16 -15.75
CA MET A 7 -7.32 1.13 -14.92
C MET A 7 -6.02 1.68 -14.30
N SER A 8 -5.19 2.34 -15.10
CA SER A 8 -3.95 2.96 -14.64
C SER A 8 -4.20 4.05 -13.58
N ASP A 9 -5.20 4.91 -13.78
CA ASP A 9 -5.55 5.96 -12.82
C ASP A 9 -6.01 5.39 -11.48
N LYS A 10 -6.82 4.32 -11.51
CA LYS A 10 -7.25 3.61 -10.30
C LYS A 10 -6.07 2.98 -9.56
N ALA A 11 -5.18 2.30 -10.28
CA ALA A 11 -3.99 1.68 -9.69
C ALA A 11 -3.07 2.73 -9.06
N LYS A 12 -2.84 3.86 -9.75
CA LYS A 12 -2.04 4.97 -9.24
C LYS A 12 -2.62 5.53 -7.94
N ARG A 13 -3.94 5.69 -7.86
CA ARG A 13 -4.61 6.16 -6.62
C ARG A 13 -4.39 5.18 -5.47
N ILE A 14 -4.60 3.88 -5.68
CA ILE A 14 -4.42 2.85 -4.65
C ILE A 14 -2.98 2.88 -4.10
N ILE A 15 -1.98 2.83 -4.98
CA ILE A 15 -0.57 2.83 -4.59
C ILE A 15 -0.20 4.10 -3.82
N THR A 16 -0.67 5.26 -4.29
CA THR A 16 -0.37 6.56 -3.65
C THR A 16 -0.92 6.63 -2.23
N GLU A 17 -2.15 6.18 -2.03
CA GLU A 17 -2.82 6.23 -0.73
C GLU A 17 -2.24 5.20 0.25
N LEU A 18 -1.93 3.98 -0.22
CA LEU A 18 -1.20 2.99 0.59
C LEU A 18 0.15 3.54 1.05
N PHE A 19 0.93 4.12 0.14
CA PHE A 19 2.23 4.70 0.48
C PHE A 19 2.09 5.80 1.56
N ARG A 20 1.15 6.72 1.37
CA ARG A 20 0.91 7.83 2.30
C ARG A 20 0.50 7.35 3.69
N VAL A 21 -0.36 6.34 3.78
CA VAL A 21 -0.81 5.80 5.07
C VAL A 21 0.33 5.15 5.83
N TYR A 22 1.15 4.33 5.16
CA TYR A 22 2.31 3.72 5.81
C TYR A 22 3.42 4.73 6.14
N GLU A 23 3.60 5.77 5.33
CA GLU A 23 4.55 6.84 5.61
C GLU A 23 4.12 7.66 6.84
N LYS A 24 2.82 8.00 6.92
CA LYS A 24 2.25 8.77 8.03
C LYS A 24 2.20 7.96 9.32
N GLN A 25 1.92 6.66 9.23
CA GLN A 25 1.81 5.77 10.39
C GLN A 25 2.46 4.41 10.11
N PRO A 26 3.80 4.30 10.28
CA PRO A 26 4.55 3.08 10.02
C PRO A 26 4.17 1.89 10.88
N THR A 27 3.44 2.11 11.99
CA THR A 27 2.92 1.02 12.85
C THR A 27 1.83 0.18 12.19
N GLN A 28 1.26 0.64 11.07
CA GLN A 28 0.32 -0.15 10.27
C GLN A 28 1.02 -1.14 9.32
N LEU A 29 2.34 -1.03 9.15
CA LEU A 29 3.10 -2.05 8.41
C LEU A 29 3.20 -3.34 9.24
N PRO A 30 3.17 -4.52 8.60
CA PRO A 30 3.43 -5.78 9.29
C PRO A 30 4.80 -5.76 10.00
N ASP A 31 4.90 -6.39 11.18
CA ASP A 31 6.13 -6.35 11.98
C ASP A 31 7.38 -6.83 11.24
N GLY A 32 7.24 -7.86 10.39
CA GLY A 32 8.36 -8.36 9.57
C GLY A 32 8.89 -7.33 8.58
N VAL A 33 8.01 -6.47 8.06
CA VAL A 33 8.35 -5.37 7.15
C VAL A 33 8.95 -4.22 7.96
N ARG A 34 8.32 -3.85 9.08
CA ARG A 34 8.74 -2.75 9.96
C ARG A 34 10.15 -2.93 10.51
N ARG A 35 10.58 -4.16 10.83
CA ARG A 35 11.95 -4.47 11.29
C ARG A 35 13.05 -4.08 10.31
N ARG A 36 12.73 -3.92 9.01
CA ARG A 36 13.70 -3.50 8.00
C ARG A 36 13.90 -1.98 7.96
N ILE A 37 13.06 -1.18 8.63
CA ILE A 37 13.07 0.28 8.53
C ILE A 37 14.40 0.87 9.00
N ASP A 38 14.97 0.39 10.10
CA ASP A 38 16.21 0.91 10.66
C ASP A 38 17.41 0.70 9.72
N ARG A 39 17.37 -0.36 8.90
CA ARG A 39 18.43 -0.73 7.96
C ARG A 39 18.23 -0.10 6.58
N ASP A 40 17.03 -0.22 6.02
CA ASP A 40 16.74 0.09 4.62
C ASP A 40 16.09 1.48 4.45
N GLY A 41 15.60 2.09 5.54
CA GLY A 41 14.87 3.34 5.55
C GLY A 41 13.37 3.18 5.26
N LEU A 42 12.54 4.01 5.90
CA LEU A 42 11.07 3.91 5.86
C LEU A 42 10.51 3.86 4.43
N LYS A 43 10.84 4.86 3.61
CA LYS A 43 10.29 4.99 2.25
C LYS A 43 10.64 3.80 1.37
N ARG A 44 11.86 3.27 1.50
CA ARG A 44 12.30 2.12 0.71
C ARG A 44 11.55 0.86 1.12
N VAL A 45 11.40 0.64 2.42
CA VAL A 45 10.65 -0.49 2.97
C VAL A 45 9.19 -0.46 2.52
N ILE A 46 8.54 0.71 2.52
CA ILE A 46 7.17 0.88 2.01
C ILE A 46 7.11 0.54 0.52
N CYS A 47 8.04 1.08 -0.29
CA CYS A 47 8.09 0.79 -1.72
C CYS A 47 8.27 -0.70 -2.01
N ASP A 48 9.22 -1.35 -1.33
CA ASP A 48 9.47 -2.79 -1.49
C ASP A 48 8.24 -3.61 -1.08
N TYR A 49 7.56 -3.21 0.01
CA TYR A 49 6.36 -3.89 0.48
C TYR A 49 5.20 -3.75 -0.52
N ILE A 50 4.92 -2.55 -1.00
CA ILE A 50 3.87 -2.32 -2.02
C ILE A 50 4.21 -3.05 -3.32
N ALA A 51 5.47 -3.02 -3.76
CA ALA A 51 5.91 -3.71 -4.98
C ALA A 51 5.81 -5.24 -4.87
N SER A 52 5.83 -5.80 -3.65
CA SER A 52 5.63 -7.23 -3.41
C SER A 52 4.16 -7.66 -3.47
N MET A 53 3.21 -6.72 -3.49
CA MET A 53 1.78 -7.04 -3.51
C MET A 53 1.31 -7.46 -4.89
N THR A 54 0.41 -8.45 -4.93
CA THR A 54 -0.41 -8.70 -6.12
C THR A 54 -1.55 -7.67 -6.19
N ASP A 55 -2.12 -7.44 -7.38
CA ASP A 55 -3.26 -6.53 -7.56
C ASP A 55 -4.41 -6.82 -6.58
N ARG A 56 -4.73 -8.11 -6.38
CA ARG A 56 -5.77 -8.55 -5.45
C ARG A 56 -5.43 -8.20 -4.01
N PHE A 57 -4.17 -8.40 -3.62
CA PHE A 57 -3.72 -8.08 -2.27
C PHE A 57 -3.76 -6.57 -2.02
N ALA A 58 -3.21 -5.76 -2.93
CA ALA A 58 -3.21 -4.31 -2.81
C ALA A 58 -4.62 -3.71 -2.71
N LEU A 59 -5.57 -4.25 -3.48
CA LEU A 59 -6.97 -3.82 -3.40
C LEU A 59 -7.63 -4.18 -2.07
N ASN A 60 -7.36 -5.38 -1.54
CA ASN A 60 -7.88 -5.79 -0.24
C ASN A 60 -7.27 -4.97 0.89
N GLU A 61 -5.96 -4.73 0.85
CA GLU A 61 -5.26 -3.91 1.81
C GLU A 61 -5.81 -2.47 1.81
N TYR A 62 -6.04 -1.90 0.62
CA TYR A 62 -6.69 -0.61 0.47
C TYR A 62 -8.10 -0.61 1.08
N ARG A 63 -8.90 -1.65 0.88
CA ARG A 63 -10.23 -1.73 1.53
C ARG A 63 -10.12 -1.75 3.04
N LYS A 64 -9.24 -2.57 3.62
CA LYS A 64 -9.07 -2.63 5.08
C LYS A 64 -8.70 -1.30 5.72
N LEU A 65 -7.90 -0.50 5.02
CA LEU A 65 -7.40 0.78 5.53
C LEU A 65 -8.38 1.94 5.33
N PHE A 66 -9.24 1.88 4.32
CA PHE A 66 -10.05 3.02 3.89
C PHE A 66 -11.56 2.78 3.88
N ASP A 67 -12.01 1.53 3.90
CA ASP A 67 -13.44 1.17 3.97
C ASP A 67 -13.83 0.91 5.44
N PRO A 68 -14.66 1.77 6.06
CA PRO A 68 -15.07 1.60 7.45
C PRO A 68 -15.85 0.32 7.72
N MET A 69 -16.39 -0.32 6.67
CA MET A 69 -17.19 -1.53 6.78
C MET A 69 -16.38 -2.81 6.56
N GLU A 70 -15.11 -2.69 6.13
CA GLU A 70 -14.22 -3.84 5.94
C GLU A 70 -13.64 -4.27 7.29
N LYS A 71 -13.58 -5.58 7.54
CA LYS A 71 -12.98 -6.12 8.77
C LYS A 71 -11.45 -6.06 8.67
N VAL A 72 -10.81 -5.49 9.68
CA VAL A 72 -9.34 -5.45 9.83
C VAL A 72 -8.76 -6.83 10.11
#